data_AF-A0A0Q4XWQ1-F1
#
_entry.id   AF-A0A0Q4XWQ1-F1
#
_cell.length_a   1.000
_cell.length_b   1.000
_cell.length_c   1.000
_cell.angle_alpha   90.00
_cell.angle_beta   90.00
_cell.angle_gamma   90.00
#
_symmetry.space_group_name_H-M   'P 1'
#
loop_
_entity.id
_entity.type
_entity.pdbx_description
1 polymer ?
#
loop_
_entity_poly.entity_id
_entity_poly.type
_entity_poly.pdbx_seq_one_letter_code
_entity_poly.pdbx_strand_id
1 'polypeptide(L)'
;MAASSPHDIAPSSVATPDPASARTDRRVLGGILALVLATVLIGTLAPAPHRPAAVAPAADLTCAEWSDGCRVCQRRDAGATCSLPGIACVAGETRCLRRTGG
;
A
#
# COMPACT_ATOMS: atom_id res chain seq x y z
N MET A 1 -2.89 67.46 19.11
CA MET A 1 -4.31 67.08 19.04
C MET A 1 -4.69 67.09 17.57
N ALA A 2 -4.78 65.93 16.92
CA ALA A 2 -5.34 65.75 15.59
C ALA A 2 -5.86 64.31 15.52
N ALA A 3 -7.15 64.16 15.23
CA ALA A 3 -7.92 62.93 15.35
C ALA A 3 -7.68 61.98 14.18
N SER A 4 -7.55 60.68 14.47
CA SER A 4 -7.48 59.60 13.49
C SER A 4 -8.89 59.16 13.08
N SER A 5 -9.14 59.07 11.76
CA SER A 5 -10.40 58.63 11.18
C SER A 5 -10.72 57.15 11.48
N PRO A 6 -12.00 56.74 11.54
CA PRO A 6 -12.40 55.35 11.76
C PRO A 6 -12.32 54.55 10.47
N HIS A 7 -11.73 53.36 10.53
CA HIS A 7 -11.80 52.36 9.46
C HIS A 7 -13.24 51.83 9.34
N ASP A 8 -13.84 51.99 8.17
CA ASP A 8 -15.08 51.31 7.77
C ASP A 8 -14.90 49.79 7.85
N ILE A 9 -15.56 49.15 8.83
CA ILE A 9 -15.75 47.70 8.84
C ILE A 9 -16.89 47.41 7.86
N ALA A 10 -16.54 47.06 6.62
CA ALA A 10 -17.51 46.52 5.69
C ALA A 10 -18.13 45.23 6.27
N PRO A 11 -19.47 45.09 6.32
CA PRO A 11 -20.09 43.85 6.76
C PRO A 11 -19.73 42.75 5.77
N SER A 12 -19.14 41.67 6.27
CA SER A 12 -18.88 40.46 5.49
C SER A 12 -20.21 39.94 4.95
N SER A 13 -20.44 40.10 3.66
CA SER A 13 -21.60 39.53 2.97
C SER A 13 -21.58 38.01 3.16
N VAL A 14 -22.48 37.50 4.00
CA VAL A 14 -22.76 36.07 4.10
C VAL A 14 -23.33 35.64 2.76
N ALA A 15 -22.50 35.05 1.91
CA ALA A 15 -22.94 34.46 0.66
C ALA A 15 -23.94 33.35 1.00
N THR A 16 -25.22 33.59 0.72
CA THR A 16 -26.23 32.53 0.79
C THR A 16 -25.89 31.54 -0.33
N PRO A 17 -25.59 30.27 -0.02
CA PRO A 17 -25.29 29.30 -1.06
C PRO A 17 -26.50 29.14 -1.97
N ASP A 18 -26.28 29.29 -3.27
CA ASP A 18 -27.33 29.11 -4.28
C ASP A 18 -27.90 27.67 -4.18
N PRO A 19 -29.23 27.49 -4.08
CA PRO A 19 -29.85 26.17 -4.01
C PRO A 19 -29.48 25.25 -5.19
N ALA A 20 -29.13 25.82 -6.35
CA ALA A 20 -28.64 25.06 -7.50
C ALA A 20 -27.22 24.49 -7.27
N SER A 21 -26.33 25.27 -6.63
CA SER A 21 -24.99 24.82 -6.25
C SER A 21 -25.06 23.75 -5.15
N ALA A 22 -25.91 23.94 -4.14
CA ALA A 22 -26.10 22.97 -3.07
C ALA A 22 -26.62 21.59 -3.58
N ARG A 23 -27.48 21.60 -4.61
CA ARG A 23 -27.96 20.36 -5.25
C ARG A 23 -26.85 19.68 -6.05
N THR A 24 -26.00 20.45 -6.70
CA THR A 24 -24.87 19.94 -7.49
C THR A 24 -23.80 19.34 -6.58
N ASP A 25 -23.44 20.03 -5.51
CA ASP A 25 -22.50 19.55 -4.49
C ASP A 25 -22.98 18.25 -3.85
N ARG A 26 -24.27 18.14 -3.55
CA ARG A 26 -24.86 16.91 -2.99
C ARG A 26 -24.78 15.73 -3.97
N ARG A 27 -24.92 15.98 -5.28
CA ARG A 27 -24.76 14.95 -6.32
C ARG A 27 -23.31 14.53 -6.48
N VAL A 28 -22.38 15.49 -6.47
CA VAL A 28 -20.95 15.23 -6.55
C VAL A 28 -20.48 14.42 -5.34
N LEU A 29 -20.84 14.84 -4.13
CA LEU A 29 -20.52 14.13 -2.90
C LEU A 29 -21.11 12.72 -2.88
N GLY A 30 -22.37 12.57 -3.31
CA GLY A 30 -23.02 11.26 -3.44
C GLY A 30 -22.31 10.34 -4.43
N GLY A 31 -21.85 10.88 -5.55
CA GLY A 31 -21.08 10.13 -6.55
C GLY A 31 -19.72 9.66 -6.02
N ILE A 32 -18.98 10.52 -5.33
CA ILE A 32 -17.69 10.17 -4.71
C ILE A 32 -17.90 9.06 -3.67
N LEU A 33 -18.90 9.23 -2.79
CA LEU A 33 -19.20 8.24 -1.75
C LEU A 33 -19.57 6.88 -2.35
N ALA A 34 -20.41 6.86 -3.39
CA ALA A 34 -20.79 5.64 -4.08
C ALA A 34 -19.58 4.94 -4.73
N LEU A 35 -18.68 5.71 -5.35
CA LEU A 35 -17.45 5.17 -5.96
C LEU A 35 -16.51 4.56 -4.92
N VAL A 36 -16.30 5.24 -3.78
CA VAL A 36 -15.48 4.74 -2.67
C VAL A 36 -16.08 3.46 -2.07
N LEU A 37 -17.38 3.42 -1.85
CA LEU A 37 -18.05 2.22 -1.35
C LEU A 37 -17.93 1.06 -2.34
N ALA A 38 -18.08 1.32 -3.64
CA ALA A 38 -17.93 0.30 -4.67
C ALA A 38 -16.49 -0.25 -4.72
N THR A 39 -15.46 0.60 -4.65
CA THR A 39 -14.06 0.13 -4.67
C THR A 39 -13.70 -0.67 -3.43
N VAL A 40 -14.15 -0.25 -2.24
CA VAL A 40 -13.97 -1.02 -1.00
C VAL A 40 -14.68 -2.37 -1.12
N LEU A 41 -15.93 -2.39 -1.59
CA LEU A 41 -16.69 -3.62 -1.74
C LEU A 41 -15.99 -4.59 -2.70
N ILE A 42 -15.49 -4.10 -3.84
CA ILE A 42 -14.68 -4.88 -4.78
C ILE A 42 -13.43 -5.41 -4.08
N GLY A 43 -12.72 -4.60 -3.30
CA GLY A 43 -11.54 -5.06 -2.55
C GLY A 43 -11.86 -6.14 -1.51
N THR A 44 -13.06 -6.11 -0.91
CA THR A 44 -13.48 -7.11 0.09
C THR A 44 -14.08 -8.38 -0.51
N LEU A 45 -14.77 -8.29 -1.66
CA LEU A 45 -15.42 -9.43 -2.31
C LEU A 45 -14.56 -10.06 -3.40
N ALA A 46 -13.59 -9.34 -3.95
CA ALA A 46 -12.66 -9.91 -4.91
C ALA A 46 -11.85 -10.99 -4.19
N PRO A 47 -11.93 -12.26 -4.62
CA PRO A 47 -11.03 -13.28 -4.15
C PRO A 47 -9.62 -12.82 -4.52
N ALA A 48 -8.78 -12.58 -3.52
CA ALA A 48 -7.37 -12.41 -3.76
C ALA A 48 -6.91 -13.63 -4.57
N PRO A 49 -6.19 -13.46 -5.70
CA PRO A 49 -5.66 -14.59 -6.43
C PRO A 49 -4.83 -15.41 -5.45
N HIS A 50 -5.35 -16.59 -5.08
CA HIS A 50 -4.58 -17.57 -4.33
C HIS A 50 -3.47 -18.02 -5.27
N ARG A 51 -2.35 -17.28 -5.28
CA ARG A 51 -1.11 -17.82 -5.82
C ARG A 51 -0.87 -19.09 -5.01
N PRO A 52 -0.73 -20.27 -5.65
CA PRO A 52 -0.37 -21.46 -4.93
C PRO A 52 0.83 -21.10 -4.08
N ALA A 53 0.77 -21.42 -2.79
CA ALA A 53 1.89 -21.22 -1.89
C ALA A 53 3.05 -21.98 -2.54
N ALA A 54 3.93 -21.24 -3.23
CA ALA A 54 5.19 -21.79 -3.70
C ALA A 54 5.80 -22.36 -2.43
N VAL A 55 5.97 -23.68 -2.38
CA VAL A 55 6.61 -24.35 -1.26
C VAL A 55 7.88 -23.55 -1.02
N ALA A 56 7.94 -22.88 0.14
CA ALA A 56 9.06 -22.00 0.42
C ALA A 56 10.32 -22.82 0.12
N PRO A 57 11.32 -22.32 -0.62
CA PRO A 57 12.48 -23.13 -0.97
C PRO A 57 13.20 -23.73 0.24
N ALA A 58 13.01 -23.11 1.42
CA ALA A 58 13.45 -23.65 2.71
C ALA A 58 12.70 -24.92 3.17
N ALA A 59 11.45 -25.11 2.77
CA ALA A 59 10.65 -26.32 2.99
C ALA A 59 10.89 -27.41 1.92
N ASP A 60 11.44 -27.05 0.76
CA ASP A 60 11.88 -28.01 -0.25
C ASP A 60 13.20 -28.67 0.16
N LEU A 61 13.13 -29.95 0.55
CA LEU A 61 14.29 -30.74 0.94
C LEU A 61 15.25 -31.00 -0.23
N THR A 62 14.76 -30.90 -1.46
CA THR A 62 15.60 -31.04 -2.66
C THR A 62 16.35 -29.75 -3.00
N CYS A 63 16.03 -28.63 -2.33
CA CYS A 63 16.75 -27.38 -2.48
C CYS A 63 17.90 -27.30 -1.46
N ALA A 64 19.13 -27.31 -1.97
CA ALA A 64 20.35 -27.17 -1.20
C ALA A 64 20.68 -25.70 -0.90
N GLU A 65 20.32 -24.79 -1.81
CA GLU A 65 20.60 -23.37 -1.70
C GLU A 65 19.47 -22.53 -2.29
N TRP A 66 19.05 -21.49 -1.58
CA TRP A 66 18.02 -20.56 -2.02
C TRP A 66 18.39 -19.12 -1.67
N SER A 67 17.75 -18.16 -2.35
CA SER A 67 17.97 -16.74 -2.12
C SER A 67 16.68 -15.95 -2.30
N ASP A 68 16.52 -14.91 -1.51
CA ASP A 68 15.49 -13.87 -1.66
C ASP A 68 16.01 -12.64 -2.42
N GLY A 69 17.17 -12.76 -3.09
CA GLY A 69 17.84 -11.65 -3.78
C GLY A 69 18.71 -10.78 -2.87
N CYS A 70 18.57 -10.87 -1.55
CA CYS A 70 19.35 -10.09 -0.58
C CYS A 70 20.30 -10.92 0.27
N ARG A 71 19.89 -12.14 0.59
CA ARG A 71 20.73 -13.13 1.25
C ARG A 71 20.68 -14.44 0.49
N VAL A 72 21.72 -15.23 0.68
CA VAL A 72 21.79 -16.60 0.20
C VAL A 72 21.81 -17.50 1.42
N CYS A 73 20.93 -18.48 1.42
CA CYS A 73 20.80 -19.49 2.46
C CYS A 73 21.16 -20.86 1.89
N GLN A 74 21.97 -21.60 2.62
CA GLN A 74 22.33 -22.98 2.30
C GLN A 74 21.82 -23.93 3.36
N ARG A 75 21.39 -25.12 2.93
CA ARG A 75 21.07 -26.23 3.83
C ARG A 75 22.37 -26.86 4.35
N ARG A 76 22.51 -26.93 5.67
CA ARG A 76 23.59 -27.65 6.38
C ARG A 76 22.97 -28.64 7.34
N ASP A 77 23.77 -29.58 7.85
CA ASP A 77 23.30 -30.61 8.80
C ASP A 77 22.75 -30.00 10.10
N ALA A 78 23.28 -28.85 10.51
CA ALA A 78 22.83 -28.10 11.68
C ALA A 78 21.62 -27.17 11.41
N GLY A 79 21.06 -27.17 10.19
CA GLY A 79 19.99 -26.28 9.75
C GLY A 79 20.41 -25.30 8.64
N ALA A 80 19.57 -24.32 8.34
CA ALA A 80 19.86 -23.34 7.30
C ALA A 80 20.92 -22.32 7.77
N THR A 81 21.97 -22.11 6.98
CA THR A 81 22.98 -21.06 7.20
C THR A 81 22.81 -19.99 6.14
N CYS A 82 22.58 -18.74 6.55
CA CYS A 82 22.34 -17.62 5.64
C CYS A 82 23.42 -16.54 5.76
N SER A 83 23.74 -15.88 4.64
CA SER A 83 24.55 -14.67 4.63
C SER A 83 23.79 -13.47 5.22
N LEU A 84 24.53 -12.43 5.60
CA LEU A 84 23.95 -11.15 6.01
C LEU A 84 23.52 -10.35 4.76
N PRO A 85 22.31 -9.75 4.76
CA PRO A 85 21.89 -8.84 3.71
C PRO A 85 22.56 -7.47 3.86
N GLY A 86 22.71 -6.74 2.75
CA GLY A 86 23.15 -5.34 2.76
C GLY A 86 22.04 -4.38 3.22
N ILE A 87 22.42 -3.22 3.75
CA ILE A 87 21.49 -2.24 4.35
C ILE A 87 20.45 -1.66 3.39
N ALA A 88 20.72 -1.72 2.08
CA ALA A 88 19.85 -1.16 1.03
C ALA A 88 19.06 -2.23 0.26
N CYS A 89 19.22 -3.51 0.62
CA CYS A 89 18.58 -4.58 -0.14
C CYS A 89 17.15 -4.83 0.32
N VAL A 90 16.21 -4.86 -0.63
CA VAL A 90 14.80 -5.20 -0.39
C VAL A 90 14.56 -6.64 -0.81
N ALA A 91 14.16 -7.50 0.13
CA ALA A 91 13.94 -8.92 -0.12
C ALA A 91 12.84 -9.13 -1.18
N GLY A 92 13.18 -9.89 -2.21
CA GLY A 92 12.26 -10.31 -3.26
C GLY A 92 11.72 -11.73 -3.03
N GLU A 93 11.19 -12.31 -4.10
CA GLU A 93 10.69 -13.68 -4.08
C GLU A 93 11.83 -14.69 -3.84
N THR A 94 11.61 -15.62 -2.92
CA THR A 94 12.60 -16.63 -2.58
C THR A 94 12.66 -17.70 -3.68
N ARG A 95 13.84 -17.90 -4.28
CA ARG A 95 14.06 -18.87 -5.35
C ARG A 95 15.15 -19.88 -4.98
N CYS A 96 14.97 -21.12 -5.41
CA CYS A 96 16.02 -22.14 -5.30
C CYS A 96 17.12 -21.84 -6.33
N LEU A 97 18.37 -21.75 -5.87
CA LEU A 97 19.55 -21.55 -6.70
C LEU A 97 20.26 -22.87 -7.03
N ARG A 98 20.29 -23.80 -6.07
CA ARG A 98 20.93 -25.12 -6.23
C ARG A 98 20.06 -26.21 -5.62
N ARG A 99 19.87 -27.30 -6.36
CA ARG A 99 19.26 -28.53 -5.85
C ARG A 99 20.30 -29.55 -5.38
N THR A 100 19.91 -30.43 -4.47
CA THR A 100 20.71 -31.58 -4.04
C THR A 100 20.77 -32.61 -5.18
N GLY A 101 21.97 -32.98 -5.63
CA GLY A 101 22.16 -34.03 -6.65
C GLY A 101 22.20 -33.55 -8.11
N GLY A 102 22.52 -32.28 -8.36
CA GLY A 102 22.88 -31.75 -9.68
C GLY A 102 24.37 -31.79 -9.94
#